data_AF-A0A1Q7DPD4-F1
#
_entry.id   AF-A0A1Q7DPD4-F1
#
_cell.length_a   1.000
_cell.length_b   1.000
_cell.length_c   1.000
_cell.angle_alpha   90.00
_cell.angle_beta   90.00
_cell.angle_gamma   90.00
#
_symmetry.space_group_name_H-M   'P 1'
#
loop_
_entity.id
_entity.type
_entity.pdbx_description
1 polymer ?
#
loop_
_entity_poly.entity_id
_entity_poly.type
_entity_poly.pdbx_seq_one_letter_code
_entity_poly.pdbx_strand_id
1 'polypeptide(L)'
;MLLFPFRYLWWLVSSIRRSIGRPPEFVIFVLEENLPALPDPPRSFWQRFLARPRLSVKELGERFDAIARDQRIKGVVLHLRSPAMPMSTLQDVRELVANLRRSGKRVVAWAPAYTTGTYYLACACDQILLMPTGMIGSQRCRPSCASSSPGCSNRSTRSS
;
A
#
# COMPACT_ATOMS: atom_id res chain seq x y z
N MET A 1 20.40 -33.85 -46.35
CA MET A 1 19.29 -34.05 -45.38
C MET A 1 19.85 -33.89 -43.96
N LEU A 2 19.86 -32.69 -43.33
CA LEU A 2 20.14 -32.52 -41.86
C LEU A 2 20.07 -31.05 -41.34
N LEU A 3 19.22 -30.15 -41.90
CA LEU A 3 19.19 -28.73 -41.48
C LEU A 3 17.82 -28.20 -40.97
N PHE A 4 16.81 -29.07 -40.81
CA PHE A 4 15.47 -28.66 -40.39
C PHE A 4 15.15 -28.53 -38.88
N PRO A 5 15.91 -29.06 -37.90
CA PRO A 5 15.45 -29.04 -36.50
C PRO A 5 15.57 -27.66 -35.82
N PHE A 6 16.51 -26.81 -36.26
CA PHE A 6 16.73 -25.49 -35.67
C PHE A 6 15.59 -24.51 -35.93
N ARG A 7 14.97 -24.58 -37.11
CA ARG A 7 13.84 -23.68 -37.45
C ARG A 7 12.57 -24.04 -36.69
N TYR A 8 12.38 -25.33 -36.39
CA TYR A 8 11.25 -25.80 -35.58
C TYR A 8 11.46 -25.53 -34.09
N LEU A 9 12.69 -25.66 -33.58
CA LEU A 9 13.01 -25.30 -32.21
C LEU A 9 12.86 -23.79 -31.97
N TRP A 10 13.26 -22.95 -32.95
CA TRP A 10 12.98 -21.50 -32.91
C TRP A 10 11.48 -21.21 -33.02
N TRP A 11 10.72 -21.93 -33.86
CA TRP A 11 9.26 -21.81 -33.91
C TRP A 11 8.60 -22.19 -32.57
N LEU A 12 9.07 -23.25 -31.89
CA LEU A 12 8.58 -23.69 -30.59
C LEU A 12 8.93 -22.69 -29.47
N VAL A 13 10.16 -22.18 -29.44
CA VAL A 13 10.61 -21.16 -28.47
C VAL A 13 9.90 -19.83 -28.71
N SER A 14 9.69 -19.42 -29.95
CA SER A 14 8.96 -18.19 -30.30
C SER A 14 7.44 -18.32 -30.10
N SER A 15 6.89 -19.53 -30.24
CA SER A 15 5.51 -19.89 -29.86
C SER A 15 5.32 -19.77 -28.34
N ILE A 16 6.25 -20.32 -27.55
CA ILE A 16 6.24 -20.24 -26.09
C ILE A 16 6.44 -18.80 -25.60
N ARG A 17 7.35 -18.04 -26.24
CA ARG A 17 7.64 -16.63 -25.91
C ARG A 17 6.47 -15.69 -26.21
N ARG A 18 5.54 -16.09 -27.08
CA ARG A 18 4.30 -15.35 -27.36
C ARG A 18 3.21 -15.58 -26.30
N SER A 19 3.36 -16.58 -25.42
CA SER A 19 2.40 -16.88 -24.34
C SER A 19 2.74 -16.24 -22.98
N ILE A 20 3.91 -15.61 -22.83
CA ILE A 20 4.24 -14.83 -21.64
C ILE A 20 3.45 -13.53 -21.70
N GLY A 21 2.28 -13.57 -21.03
CA GLY A 21 1.26 -12.54 -21.02
C GLY A 21 1.79 -11.14 -20.73
N ARG A 22 1.03 -10.14 -21.20
CA ARG A 22 1.29 -8.72 -20.92
C ARG A 22 1.52 -8.55 -19.41
N PRO A 23 2.66 -7.97 -18.98
CA PRO A 23 2.91 -7.74 -17.56
C PRO A 23 1.76 -6.90 -16.97
N PRO A 24 1.42 -7.10 -15.69
CA PRO A 24 0.37 -6.32 -15.05
C PRO A 24 0.74 -4.84 -15.08
N GLU A 25 -0.11 -4.02 -15.71
CA GLU A 25 0.13 -2.57 -15.82
C GLU A 25 -0.15 -1.83 -14.49
N PHE A 26 -0.92 -2.45 -13.58
CA PHE A 26 -1.31 -1.89 -12.29
C PHE A 26 -1.09 -2.89 -11.16
N VAL A 27 -0.48 -2.43 -10.06
CA VAL A 27 -0.31 -3.20 -8.83
C VAL A 27 -1.33 -2.74 -7.80
N ILE A 28 -2.07 -3.68 -7.19
CA ILE A 28 -3.06 -3.39 -6.16
C ILE A 28 -2.41 -3.64 -4.80
N PHE A 29 -2.39 -2.63 -3.92
CA PHE A 29 -2.01 -2.79 -2.52
C PHE A 29 -3.23 -2.65 -1.63
N VAL A 30 -3.43 -3.65 -0.78
CA VAL A 30 -4.47 -3.61 0.25
C VAL A 30 -3.80 -3.16 1.55
N LEU A 31 -4.15 -1.96 2.01
CA LEU A 31 -3.72 -1.48 3.33
C LEU A 31 -4.72 -1.97 4.36
N GLU A 32 -4.30 -2.99 5.12
CA GLU A 32 -5.01 -3.52 6.28
C GLU A 32 -4.30 -3.10 7.57
N GLU A 33 -5.11 -2.94 8.61
CA GLU A 33 -4.83 -2.27 9.88
C GLU A 33 -3.72 -2.90 10.74
N ASN A 34 -3.31 -4.14 10.45
CA ASN A 34 -2.38 -4.87 11.30
C ASN A 34 -0.96 -4.86 10.72
N LEU A 35 -0.31 -3.70 10.86
CA LEU A 35 1.11 -3.54 10.57
C LEU A 35 1.92 -4.04 11.78
N PRO A 36 2.64 -5.18 11.69
CA PRO A 36 3.49 -5.61 12.78
C PRO A 36 4.62 -4.58 12.96
N ALA A 37 4.72 -3.97 14.14
CA ALA A 37 5.77 -3.00 14.47
C ALA A 37 7.19 -3.61 14.47
N LEU A 38 7.29 -4.93 14.28
CA LEU A 38 8.51 -5.72 14.40
C LEU A 38 8.91 -6.23 13.00
N PRO A 39 10.13 -5.96 12.52
CA PRO A 39 10.65 -6.62 11.33
C PRO A 39 10.72 -8.12 11.60
N ASP A 40 10.08 -8.91 10.73
CA ASP A 40 10.09 -10.37 10.86
C ASP A 40 11.54 -10.90 10.87
N PRO A 41 11.85 -11.92 11.70
CA PRO A 41 13.18 -12.53 11.73
C PRO A 41 13.58 -13.04 10.34
N PRO A 42 14.88 -13.05 9.99
CA PRO A 42 15.34 -13.47 8.67
C PRO A 42 14.90 -14.92 8.39
N ARG A 43 13.91 -15.08 7.51
CA ARG A 43 13.35 -16.40 7.17
C ARG A 43 14.19 -17.10 6.10
N SER A 44 14.25 -18.42 6.20
CA SER A 44 14.87 -19.27 5.17
C SER A 44 14.21 -19.06 3.80
N PHE A 45 14.99 -19.17 2.72
CA PHE A 45 14.59 -18.91 1.33
C PHE A 45 13.28 -19.62 0.92
N TRP A 46 13.07 -20.86 1.37
CA TRP A 46 11.85 -21.62 1.09
C TRP A 46 10.59 -21.05 1.76
N GLN A 47 10.72 -20.50 2.97
CA GLN A 47 9.61 -19.84 3.66
C GLN A 47 9.30 -18.46 3.06
N ARG A 48 10.26 -17.83 2.36
CA ARG A 48 10.01 -16.59 1.60
C ARG A 48 9.09 -16.82 0.39
N PHE A 49 9.12 -18.01 -0.21
CA PHE A 49 8.23 -18.36 -1.32
C PHE A 49 6.82 -18.77 -0.86
N LEU A 50 6.68 -19.34 0.34
CA LEU A 50 5.39 -19.83 0.87
C LEU A 50 4.65 -18.83 1.78
N ALA A 51 5.36 -17.87 2.40
CA ALA A 51 4.73 -16.87 3.25
C ALA A 51 4.07 -15.78 2.41
N ARG A 52 2.80 -15.45 2.71
CA ARG A 52 2.20 -14.19 2.26
C ARG A 52 2.70 -13.08 3.21
N PRO A 53 3.64 -12.21 2.79
CA PRO A 53 4.17 -11.19 3.67
C PRO A 53 3.04 -10.23 4.08
N ARG A 54 2.94 -9.98 5.39
CA ARG A 54 2.19 -8.82 5.89
C ARG A 54 3.01 -7.58 5.51
N LEU A 55 2.36 -6.58 4.93
CA LEU A 55 3.04 -5.35 4.52
C LEU A 55 3.45 -4.57 5.79
N SER A 56 4.73 -4.32 5.98
CA SER A 56 5.24 -3.31 6.92
C SER A 56 5.38 -1.95 6.21
N VAL A 57 5.49 -0.81 6.91
CA VAL A 57 5.71 0.51 6.25
C VAL A 57 7.02 0.49 5.49
N LYS A 58 8.06 -0.12 6.08
CA LYS A 58 9.37 -0.25 5.44
C LYS A 58 9.29 -1.11 4.18
N GLU A 59 8.66 -2.27 4.27
CA GLU A 59 8.43 -3.17 3.14
C GLU A 59 7.57 -2.51 2.05
N LEU A 60 6.58 -1.69 2.44
CA LEU A 60 5.77 -0.92 1.50
C LEU A 60 6.63 0.11 0.76
N GLY A 61 7.52 0.81 1.46
CA GLY A 61 8.50 1.72 0.87
C GLY A 61 9.45 1.01 -0.11
N GLU A 62 10.03 -0.12 0.28
CA GLU A 62 10.91 -0.91 -0.60
C GLU A 62 10.19 -1.38 -1.87
N ARG A 63 8.92 -1.76 -1.75
CA ARG A 63 8.09 -2.10 -2.91
C ARG A 63 7.77 -0.89 -3.78
N PHE A 64 7.49 0.25 -3.18
CA PHE A 64 7.25 1.49 -3.95
C PHE A 64 8.51 1.93 -4.70
N ASP A 65 9.69 1.77 -4.11
CA ASP A 65 10.96 2.03 -4.78
C ASP A 65 11.21 1.04 -5.93
N ALA A 66 10.92 -0.24 -5.72
CA ALA A 66 10.99 -1.25 -6.78
C ALA A 66 10.03 -0.91 -7.93
N ILE A 67 8.80 -0.48 -7.61
CA ILE A 67 7.78 -0.07 -8.59
C ILE A 67 8.19 1.20 -9.32
N ALA A 68 8.76 2.17 -8.63
CA ALA A 68 9.23 3.43 -9.22
C ALA A 68 10.32 3.15 -10.28
N ARG A 69 11.19 2.16 -10.03
CA ARG A 69 12.26 1.75 -10.96
C ARG A 69 11.78 0.89 -12.12
N ASP A 70 10.67 0.15 -11.96
CA ASP A 70 10.15 -0.73 -13.02
C ASP A 70 9.35 0.08 -14.06
N GLN A 71 9.86 0.14 -15.29
CA GLN A 71 9.21 0.84 -16.41
C GLN A 71 7.93 0.14 -16.90
N ARG A 72 7.70 -1.13 -16.55
CA ARG A 72 6.54 -1.91 -16.99
C ARG A 72 5.26 -1.53 -16.25
N ILE A 73 5.40 -0.98 -15.05
CA ILE A 73 4.28 -0.63 -14.16
C ILE A 73 3.85 0.80 -14.45
N LYS A 74 2.57 1.00 -14.83
CA LYS A 74 2.01 2.33 -15.14
C LYS A 74 1.49 3.06 -13.89
N GLY A 75 1.09 2.31 -12.87
CA GLY A 75 0.55 2.89 -11.65
C GLY A 75 0.21 1.88 -10.57
N VAL A 76 -0.25 2.41 -9.46
CA VAL A 76 -0.59 1.68 -8.25
C VAL A 76 -2.02 2.02 -7.83
N VAL A 77 -2.79 0.99 -7.49
CA VAL A 77 -4.11 1.14 -6.88
C VAL A 77 -3.99 0.84 -5.39
N LEU A 78 -4.26 1.84 -4.56
CA LEU A 78 -4.30 1.74 -3.11
C LEU A 78 -5.72 1.41 -2.68
N HIS A 79 -5.94 0.17 -2.29
CA HIS A 79 -7.18 -0.28 -1.67
C HIS A 79 -7.13 0.02 -0.16
N LEU A 80 -7.87 1.02 0.29
CA LEU A 80 -7.93 1.44 1.68
C LEU A 80 -9.10 0.73 2.39
N ARG A 81 -8.82 -0.38 3.08
CA ARG A 81 -9.83 -1.11 3.86
C ARG A 81 -9.81 -0.62 5.31
N SER A 82 -10.33 0.58 5.54
CA SER A 82 -10.45 1.22 6.86
C SER A 82 -9.25 1.01 7.81
N PRO A 83 -8.01 1.35 7.42
CA PRO A 83 -6.88 1.31 8.35
C PRO A 83 -7.07 2.35 9.48
N ALA A 84 -7.39 1.92 10.70
CA ALA A 84 -7.13 2.72 11.90
C ALA A 84 -5.64 2.65 12.25
N MET A 85 -4.84 3.42 11.50
CA MET A 85 -3.44 3.65 11.80
C MET A 85 -3.26 4.92 12.63
N PRO A 86 -2.22 5.00 13.48
CA PRO A 86 -1.80 6.25 14.10
C PRO A 86 -1.47 7.33 13.05
N MET A 87 -1.61 8.59 13.44
CA MET A 87 -1.33 9.72 12.53
C MET A 87 0.12 9.74 12.03
N SER A 88 1.08 9.29 12.84
CA SER A 88 2.49 9.18 12.45
C SER A 88 2.67 8.21 11.27
N THR A 89 2.12 7.00 11.38
CA THR A 89 2.18 5.99 10.32
C THR A 89 1.47 6.48 9.04
N LEU A 90 0.37 7.21 9.18
CA LEU A 90 -0.33 7.81 8.03
C LEU A 90 0.53 8.89 7.33
N GLN A 91 1.31 9.66 8.08
CA GLN A 91 2.24 10.63 7.51
C GLN A 91 3.36 9.95 6.73
N ASP A 92 3.95 8.88 7.28
CA ASP A 92 4.99 8.11 6.60
C ASP A 92 4.49 7.53 5.27
N VAL A 93 3.32 6.88 5.28
CA VAL A 93 2.70 6.30 4.07
C VAL A 93 2.37 7.39 3.05
N ARG A 94 1.90 8.56 3.52
CA ARG A 94 1.61 9.71 2.65
C ARG A 94 2.88 10.21 1.95
N GLU A 95 4.01 10.25 2.64
CA GLU A 95 5.29 10.65 2.04
C GLU A 95 5.76 9.64 0.99
N LEU A 96 5.64 8.34 1.28
CA LEU A 96 5.93 7.27 0.31
C LEU A 96 5.08 7.39 -0.96
N VAL A 97 3.78 7.67 -0.81
CA VAL A 97 2.87 7.90 -1.95
C VAL A 97 3.28 9.15 -2.74
N ALA A 98 3.65 10.24 -2.06
CA ALA A 98 4.12 11.45 -2.72
C ALA A 98 5.41 11.20 -3.52
N ASN A 99 6.34 10.39 -3.01
CA ASN A 99 7.56 10.00 -3.71
C ASN A 99 7.25 9.14 -4.95
N LEU A 100 6.33 8.19 -4.84
CA LEU A 100 5.90 7.38 -5.98
C LEU A 100 5.23 8.25 -7.06
N ARG A 101 4.44 9.26 -6.67
CA ARG A 101 3.87 10.23 -7.60
C ARG A 101 4.93 11.08 -8.29
N ARG A 102 5.95 11.55 -7.55
CA ARG A 102 7.10 12.28 -8.12
C ARG A 102 7.88 11.45 -9.14
N SER A 103 7.91 10.12 -8.99
CA SER A 103 8.52 9.22 -9.98
C SER A 103 7.71 9.07 -11.28
N GLY A 104 6.55 9.73 -11.41
CA GLY A 104 5.71 9.73 -12.61
C GLY A 104 4.73 8.54 -12.69
N LYS A 105 4.58 7.77 -11.60
CA LYS A 105 3.60 6.67 -11.52
C LYS A 105 2.26 7.23 -11.06
N ARG A 106 1.16 6.75 -11.67
CA ARG A 106 -0.20 7.13 -11.25
C ARG A 106 -0.61 6.38 -9.99
N VAL A 107 -1.17 7.09 -9.01
CA VAL A 107 -1.69 6.51 -7.77
C VAL A 107 -3.18 6.75 -7.66
N VAL A 108 -3.94 5.65 -7.58
CA VAL A 108 -5.41 5.68 -7.46
C VAL A 108 -5.81 5.11 -6.12
N ALA A 109 -6.51 5.87 -5.28
CA ALA A 109 -7.08 5.38 -4.04
C ALA A 109 -8.48 4.84 -4.28
N TRP A 110 -8.78 3.63 -3.82
CA TRP A 110 -10.12 3.06 -3.80
C TRP A 110 -10.49 2.63 -2.39
N ALA A 111 -11.68 3.03 -1.93
CA ALA A 111 -12.21 2.59 -0.65
C ALA A 111 -13.74 2.45 -0.69
N PRO A 112 -14.31 1.47 0.04
CA PRO A 112 -15.76 1.38 0.23
C PRO A 112 -16.29 2.49 1.14
N ALA A 113 -15.48 2.97 2.09
CA ALA A 113 -15.81 4.08 2.98
C ALA A 113 -14.52 4.82 3.38
N TYR A 114 -14.60 6.14 3.55
CA TYR A 114 -13.48 6.97 3.97
C TYR A 114 -13.72 7.49 5.40
N THR A 115 -12.80 7.18 6.29
CA THR A 115 -12.62 7.82 7.61
C THR A 115 -11.69 9.04 7.49
N THR A 116 -11.57 9.85 8.54
CA THR A 116 -10.64 11.00 8.58
C THR A 116 -9.20 10.62 8.17
N GLY A 117 -8.67 9.50 8.67
CA GLY A 117 -7.30 9.06 8.37
C GLY A 117 -7.12 8.51 6.95
N THR A 118 -8.08 7.75 6.45
CA THR A 118 -8.04 7.24 5.08
C THR A 118 -8.26 8.34 4.05
N TYR A 119 -9.13 9.30 4.35
CA TYR A 119 -9.32 10.51 3.55
C TYR A 119 -8.03 11.33 3.48
N TYR A 120 -7.32 11.48 4.61
CA TYR A 120 -6.03 12.16 4.66
C TYR A 120 -4.99 11.54 3.72
N LEU A 121 -4.95 10.20 3.62
CA LEU A 121 -4.08 9.50 2.69
C LEU A 121 -4.57 9.58 1.23
N ALA A 122 -5.89 9.45 1.01
CA ALA A 122 -6.50 9.55 -0.31
C ALA A 122 -6.22 10.90 -0.98
N CYS A 123 -6.21 12.00 -0.22
CA CYS A 123 -5.86 13.33 -0.71
C CYS A 123 -4.42 13.47 -1.25
N ALA A 124 -3.52 12.52 -0.96
CA ALA A 124 -2.18 12.52 -1.53
C ALA A 124 -2.11 11.84 -2.91
N CYS A 125 -3.14 11.06 -3.26
CA CYS A 125 -3.22 10.30 -4.50
C CYS A 125 -3.68 11.18 -5.68
N ASP A 126 -3.51 10.70 -6.91
CA ASP A 126 -3.94 11.41 -8.12
C ASP A 126 -5.47 11.34 -8.30
N GLN A 127 -6.06 10.20 -7.92
CA GLN A 127 -7.50 9.95 -8.07
C GLN A 127 -8.04 9.26 -6.83
N ILE A 128 -9.26 9.63 -6.45
CA ILE A 128 -10.00 9.07 -5.32
C ILE A 128 -11.27 8.44 -5.89
N LEU A 129 -11.42 7.14 -5.71
CA LEU A 129 -12.55 6.35 -6.14
C LEU A 129 -13.37 5.91 -4.93
N LEU A 130 -14.61 6.38 -4.87
CA LEU A 130 -15.58 6.02 -3.84
C LEU A 130 -16.73 5.22 -4.48
N MET A 131 -17.19 4.19 -3.77
CA MET A 131 -18.41 3.49 -4.16
C MET A 131 -19.62 4.46 -4.03
N PRO A 132 -20.61 4.45 -4.93
CA PRO A 132 -21.72 5.41 -4.88
C PRO A 132 -22.55 5.35 -3.58
N THR A 133 -22.57 4.19 -2.92
CA THR A 133 -23.18 3.98 -1.60
C THR A 133 -22.20 4.18 -0.43
N GLY A 134 -20.97 4.59 -0.71
CA GLY A 134 -19.90 4.73 0.28
C GLY A 134 -20.09 5.97 1.14
N MET A 135 -19.75 5.85 2.43
CA MET A 135 -19.85 6.94 3.38
C MET A 135 -18.49 7.59 3.65
N ILE A 136 -18.49 8.91 3.78
CA ILE A 136 -17.37 9.70 4.32
C ILE A 136 -17.65 10.01 5.79
N GLY A 137 -17.04 9.24 6.69
CA GLY A 137 -17.14 9.44 8.13
C GLY A 137 -16.04 10.38 8.62
N SER A 138 -16.36 11.64 8.88
CA SER A 138 -15.48 12.52 9.64
C SER A 138 -15.54 12.12 11.11
N GLN A 139 -14.54 11.40 11.60
CA GLN A 139 -14.41 11.15 13.03
C GLN A 139 -13.94 12.44 13.70
N ARG A 140 -14.78 13.04 14.53
CA ARG A 140 -14.38 14.13 15.42
C ARG A 140 -13.30 13.58 16.36
N CYS A 141 -12.13 14.22 16.41
CA CYS A 141 -11.08 13.87 17.37
C CYS A 141 -11.66 13.88 18.79
N ARG A 142 -11.91 12.70 19.35
CA ARG A 142 -12.20 12.57 20.78
C ARG A 142 -10.86 12.58 21.49
N PRO A 143 -10.61 13.49 22.45
CA PRO A 143 -9.42 13.41 23.27
C PRO A 143 -9.51 12.12 24.07
N SER A 144 -8.73 11.11 23.66
CA SER A 144 -8.57 9.87 24.40
C SER A 144 -7.59 10.14 25.55
N CYS A 145 -8.07 10.80 26.60
CA CYS A 145 -7.39 10.80 27.89
C CYS A 145 -7.54 9.37 28.47
N ALA A 146 -6.69 8.44 28.03
CA ALA A 146 -6.62 7.09 28.57
C ALA A 146 -5.87 7.13 29.91
N SER A 147 -6.66 7.31 30.97
CA SER A 147 -6.61 6.65 32.29
C SER A 147 -5.51 5.61 32.56
N SER A 148 -4.25 6.03 32.69
CA SER A 148 -3.24 5.26 33.43
C SER A 148 -2.15 6.17 34.03
N SER A 149 -2.56 7.03 34.96
CA SER A 149 -1.65 7.68 35.92
C SER A 149 -2.45 8.09 37.17
N PRO A 150 -2.18 7.51 38.35
CA PRO A 150 -2.78 8.00 39.59
C PRO A 150 -2.06 9.31 39.96
N GLY A 151 -2.61 10.44 39.50
CA GLY A 151 -1.99 11.74 39.76
C GLY A 151 -2.72 12.97 39.23
N CYS A 152 -3.84 12.83 38.52
CA CYS A 152 -4.64 13.98 38.07
C CYS A 152 -5.81 14.26 39.03
N SER A 153 -5.47 14.70 40.24
CA SER A 153 -6.40 15.45 41.09
C SER A 153 -6.09 16.95 41.00
N ASN A 154 -7.11 17.75 40.75
CA ASN A 154 -7.17 19.20 40.95
C ASN A 154 -6.20 20.07 40.13
N ARG A 155 -6.69 20.58 38.98
CA ARG A 155 -6.53 22.01 38.70
C ARG A 155 -7.54 22.54 37.68
N SER A 156 -7.99 23.76 37.94
CA SER A 156 -8.75 24.68 37.08
C SER A 156 -10.28 24.66 37.16
N THR A 157 -10.80 24.82 38.38
CA THR A 157 -11.74 25.93 38.59
C THR A 157 -10.93 27.23 38.72
N ARG A 158 -10.85 28.06 37.66
CA ARG A 158 -10.69 29.53 37.73
C ARG A 158 -10.53 30.18 36.36
N SER A 159 -11.06 31.40 36.31
CA SER A 159 -11.06 32.42 35.24
C SER A 159 -12.16 32.22 34.19
N SER A 160 -13.04 33.18 33.93
CA SER A 160 -13.44 34.45 34.57
C SER A 160 -14.76 34.86 33.91
#